data_AF-W2HT32-F1
#
_entry.id   AF-W2HT32-F1
#
_cell.length_a   1.000
_cell.length_b   1.000
_cell.length_c   1.000
_cell.angle_alpha   90.00
_cell.angle_beta   90.00
_cell.angle_gamma   90.00
#
_symmetry.space_group_name_H-M   'P 1'
#
loop_
_entity.id
_entity.type
_entity.pdbx_description
1 polymer ?
#
loop_
_entity_poly.entity_id
_entity_poly.type
_entity_poly.pdbx_seq_one_letter_code
_entity_poly.pdbx_strand_id
1 'polypeptide(L)'
;MADAESRRKFMELLRQGVQYKVQQQQIKAVSSSDLAGKAEALQAETSDEVRRASLPRSGKDVAGMAAWQTLAWRDAFSMAPYFLETVNDRPLRIKQVLQGELNGFGTGLTVWPAACVLLKHLEYRAANNPRALLGSNNPLVLELGSGTGAVGIAAAMLLRAGRVVLSDMDNIRFIMQENADVARLDGAINNHVKVDVEAYEWGQPPSASLVSQSYPDLILVSDCILPRLYPIEPLVEALTLLSRPHTRILISYEHRHYQHFQPKQRFWELMEARTFSLREIDSTEYHPHFVASDIEVWEITPPTQGQL
;
A
#
# COMPACT_ATOMS: atom_id res chain seq x y z
N MET A 1 -16.18 -26.20 17.65
CA MET A 1 -16.88 -25.18 18.48
C MET A 1 -15.94 -24.14 19.09
N ALA A 2 -14.75 -24.49 19.59
CA ALA A 2 -13.79 -23.53 20.16
C ALA A 2 -13.27 -22.44 19.19
N ASP A 3 -13.24 -22.71 17.88
CA ASP A 3 -12.74 -21.78 16.85
C ASP A 3 -13.70 -20.59 16.57
N ALA A 4 -15.01 -20.86 16.51
CA ALA A 4 -16.02 -19.82 16.25
C ALA A 4 -16.18 -18.83 17.42
N GLU A 5 -16.08 -19.34 18.65
CA GLU A 5 -16.16 -18.51 19.87
C GLU A 5 -14.89 -17.65 20.05
N SER A 6 -13.73 -18.20 19.70
CA SER A 6 -12.45 -17.46 19.68
C SER A 6 -12.46 -16.34 18.64
N ARG A 7 -12.98 -16.62 17.42
CA ARG A 7 -13.19 -15.60 16.38
C ARG A 7 -14.16 -14.51 16.80
N ARG A 8 -15.29 -14.87 17.43
CA ARG A 8 -16.26 -13.89 17.94
C ARG A 8 -15.64 -12.97 19.00
N LYS A 9 -14.93 -13.56 19.97
CA LYS A 9 -14.26 -12.82 21.05
C LYS A 9 -13.13 -11.92 20.51
N PHE A 10 -12.42 -12.37 19.48
CA PHE A 10 -11.41 -11.58 18.79
C PHE A 10 -12.04 -10.36 18.09
N MET A 11 -13.11 -10.54 17.32
CA MET A 11 -13.83 -9.45 16.66
C MET A 11 -14.40 -8.44 17.65
N GLU A 12 -14.83 -8.89 18.82
CA GLU A 12 -15.33 -8.03 19.90
C GLU A 12 -14.23 -7.15 20.52
N LEU A 13 -13.06 -7.74 20.80
CA LEU A 13 -11.89 -7.00 21.29
C LEU A 13 -11.36 -6.00 20.24
N LEU A 14 -11.42 -6.36 18.96
CA LEU A 14 -11.04 -5.49 17.85
C LEU A 14 -11.97 -4.29 17.74
N ARG A 15 -13.29 -4.51 17.82
CA ARG A 15 -14.30 -3.43 17.87
C ARG A 15 -14.08 -2.48 19.03
N GLN A 16 -13.78 -3.00 20.22
CA GLN A 16 -13.48 -2.18 21.39
C GLN A 16 -12.20 -1.35 21.21
N GLY A 17 -11.15 -1.94 20.63
CA GLY A 17 -9.90 -1.22 20.31
C GLY A 17 -10.11 -0.09 19.30
N VAL A 18 -10.93 -0.31 18.27
CA VAL A 18 -11.29 0.71 17.28
C VAL A 18 -12.13 1.82 17.92
N GLN A 19 -13.14 1.49 18.71
CA GLN A 19 -13.96 2.48 19.42
C GLN A 19 -13.13 3.35 20.39
N TYR A 20 -12.20 2.73 21.11
CA TYR A 20 -11.30 3.44 22.00
C TYR A 20 -10.39 4.42 21.22
N LYS A 21 -9.85 4.00 20.07
CA LYS A 21 -9.05 4.87 19.20
C LYS A 21 -9.86 6.05 18.66
N VAL A 22 -11.11 5.83 18.26
CA VAL A 22 -12.03 6.88 17.81
C VAL A 22 -12.32 7.87 18.93
N GLN A 23 -12.58 7.40 20.15
CA GLN A 23 -12.87 8.26 21.29
C GLN A 23 -11.67 9.14 21.67
N GLN A 24 -10.45 8.57 21.68
CA GLN A 24 -9.22 9.33 21.93
C GLN A 24 -8.96 10.40 20.87
N GLN A 25 -9.33 10.12 19.61
CA GLN A 25 -9.14 11.06 18.51
C GLN A 25 -10.23 12.15 18.47
N GLN A 26 -11.46 11.85 18.86
CA GLN A 26 -12.51 12.85 19.08
C GLN A 26 -12.16 13.80 20.22
N ILE A 27 -11.60 13.28 21.33
CA ILE A 27 -11.13 14.11 22.44
C ILE A 27 -10.00 15.05 21.98
N LYS A 28 -9.06 14.57 21.15
CA LYS A 28 -8.01 15.41 20.55
C LYS A 28 -8.56 16.47 19.58
N ALA A 29 -9.58 16.15 18.80
CA ALA A 29 -10.21 17.09 17.86
C ALA A 29 -11.02 18.19 18.58
N VAL A 30 -11.69 17.86 19.69
CA VAL A 30 -12.39 18.86 20.54
C VAL A 30 -11.39 19.77 21.24
N SER A 31 -10.29 19.20 21.74
CA SER A 31 -9.17 19.97 22.34
C SER A 31 -8.51 20.93 21.35
N SER A 32 -8.46 20.61 20.05
CA SER A 32 -7.89 21.51 19.03
C SER A 32 -8.90 22.54 18.52
N SER A 33 -10.20 22.24 18.53
CA SER A 33 -11.25 23.22 18.19
C SER A 33 -11.42 24.31 19.26
N ASP A 34 -11.19 23.99 20.54
CA ASP A 34 -11.26 24.98 21.64
C ASP A 34 -10.12 26.02 21.56
N LEU A 35 -8.99 25.68 20.92
CA LEU A 35 -7.89 26.61 20.64
C LEU A 35 -8.14 27.46 19.37
N ALA A 36 -8.96 26.97 18.43
CA ALA A 36 -9.27 27.65 17.18
C ALA A 36 -10.46 28.64 17.29
N GLY A 37 -11.30 28.52 18.32
CA GLY A 37 -12.50 29.35 18.53
C GLY A 37 -12.27 30.84 18.83
N LYS A 38 -11.04 31.38 18.66
CA LYS A 38 -10.71 32.79 18.89
C LYS A 38 -10.24 33.57 17.66
N ALA A 39 -10.37 33.04 16.44
CA ALA A 39 -10.07 33.80 15.22
C ALA A 39 -11.20 33.68 14.18
N GLU A 40 -12.11 34.64 14.28
CA GLU A 40 -13.00 35.27 13.29
C GLU A 40 -13.45 34.53 12.02
N ALA A 41 -14.78 34.61 11.85
CA ALA A 41 -15.54 34.38 10.65
C ALA A 41 -15.26 35.45 9.58
N LEU A 42 -15.10 35.06 8.30
CA LEU A 42 -15.64 35.80 7.16
C LEU A 42 -15.59 34.95 5.88
N GLN A 43 -16.80 34.72 5.34
CA GLN A 43 -17.21 34.50 3.94
C GLN A 43 -16.64 33.32 3.13
N ALA A 44 -17.60 32.57 2.57
CA ALA A 44 -17.44 31.44 1.69
C ALA A 44 -17.25 31.87 0.23
N GLU A 45 -16.22 31.35 -0.43
CA GLU A 45 -16.16 31.19 -1.89
C GLU A 45 -15.57 29.81 -2.22
N THR A 46 -16.16 29.21 -3.25
CA THR A 46 -15.84 27.89 -3.81
C THR A 46 -14.60 27.95 -4.69
N SER A 47 -13.57 27.16 -4.36
CA SER A 47 -12.49 26.80 -5.30
C SER A 47 -11.93 25.42 -4.96
N ASP A 48 -11.96 24.51 -5.93
CA ASP A 48 -11.30 23.19 -5.93
C ASP A 48 -9.77 23.36 -6.02
N GLU A 49 -9.16 23.93 -4.99
CA GLU A 49 -7.71 23.90 -4.82
C GLU A 49 -7.32 22.80 -3.83
N VAL A 50 -6.41 21.94 -4.29
CA VAL A 50 -5.68 20.96 -3.47
C VAL A 50 -5.24 21.64 -2.18
N ARG A 51 -5.80 21.24 -1.04
CA ARG A 51 -5.34 21.70 0.28
C ARG A 51 -3.91 21.22 0.54
N ARG A 52 -2.93 21.96 0.01
CA ARG A 52 -1.56 21.88 0.52
C ARG A 52 -1.54 22.55 1.89
N ALA A 53 -1.15 21.78 2.91
CA ALA A 53 -0.84 22.36 4.21
C ALA A 53 0.29 23.40 4.05
N SER A 54 0.05 24.62 4.51
CA SER A 54 1.02 25.71 4.45
C SER A 54 2.24 25.40 5.32
N LEU A 55 3.45 25.57 4.75
CA LEU A 55 4.72 25.41 5.46
C LEU A 55 4.84 26.38 6.66
N PRO A 56 5.32 25.93 7.83
CA PRO A 56 5.71 26.84 8.91
C PRO A 56 6.86 27.75 8.46
N ARG A 57 6.79 29.04 8.77
CA ARG A 57 7.87 29.99 8.47
C ARG A 57 9.11 29.68 9.32
N SER A 58 10.18 29.26 8.64
CA SER A 58 11.60 29.41 8.99
C SER A 58 12.05 28.99 10.40
N GLY A 59 12.70 27.83 10.46
CA GLY A 59 13.69 27.49 11.49
C GLY A 59 14.52 26.30 11.01
N LYS A 60 15.84 26.31 11.23
CA LYS A 60 16.80 25.25 10.84
C LYS A 60 16.61 23.95 11.63
N ASP A 61 15.42 23.36 11.57
CA ASP A 61 15.14 22.06 12.16
C ASP A 61 14.76 21.08 11.05
N VAL A 62 15.79 20.51 10.42
CA VAL A 62 15.64 19.56 9.32
C VAL A 62 14.92 18.29 9.79
N ALA A 63 15.16 17.86 11.04
CA ALA A 63 14.47 16.73 11.65
C ALA A 63 12.99 17.05 11.91
N GLY A 64 12.70 18.25 12.43
CA GLY A 64 11.34 18.74 12.60
C GLY A 64 10.58 18.88 11.29
N MET A 65 11.23 19.36 10.22
CA MET A 65 10.64 19.44 8.88
C MET A 65 10.37 18.05 8.28
N ALA A 66 11.30 17.11 8.41
CA ALA A 66 11.10 15.73 7.93
C ALA A 66 9.95 15.03 8.66
N ALA A 67 9.89 15.17 9.99
CA ALA A 67 8.78 14.61 10.79
C ALA A 67 7.42 15.24 10.42
N TRP A 68 7.38 16.55 10.19
CA TRP A 68 6.17 17.24 9.71
C TRP A 68 5.75 16.78 8.32
N GLN A 69 6.69 16.59 7.40
CA GLN A 69 6.41 16.06 6.06
C GLN A 69 5.82 14.65 6.15
N THR A 70 6.41 13.76 6.96
CA THR A 70 5.89 12.42 7.21
C THR A 70 4.45 12.45 7.76
N LEU A 71 4.19 13.29 8.77
CA LEU A 71 2.84 13.42 9.33
C LEU A 71 1.84 13.97 8.31
N ALA A 72 2.24 14.94 7.49
CA ALA A 72 1.37 15.59 6.53
C ALA A 72 0.77 14.59 5.54
N TRP A 73 1.57 13.73 4.89
CA TRP A 73 1.02 12.77 3.93
C TRP A 73 0.38 11.54 4.60
N ARG A 74 0.83 11.14 5.80
CA ARG A 74 0.22 10.02 6.54
C ARG A 74 -1.21 10.34 6.98
N ASP A 75 -1.44 11.56 7.45
CA ASP A 75 -2.72 11.93 8.03
C ASP A 75 -3.70 12.54 7.01
N ALA A 76 -3.20 13.08 5.89
CA ALA A 76 -3.97 13.86 4.91
C ALA A 76 -5.30 13.21 4.48
N PHE A 77 -5.32 11.89 4.30
CA PHE A 77 -6.48 11.16 3.78
C PHE A 77 -6.91 9.97 4.65
N SER A 78 -6.37 9.85 5.86
CA SER A 78 -6.64 8.72 6.75
C SER A 78 -8.13 8.52 7.08
N MET A 79 -8.92 9.59 7.05
CA MET A 79 -10.36 9.60 7.30
C MET A 79 -11.18 10.17 6.13
N ALA A 80 -10.57 10.33 4.96
CA ALA A 80 -11.24 10.87 3.79
C ALA A 80 -11.89 9.74 2.97
N PRO A 81 -13.03 9.99 2.30
CA PRO A 81 -13.65 9.01 1.39
C PRO A 81 -12.79 8.74 0.14
N TYR A 82 -11.82 9.60 -0.13
CA TYR A 82 -10.85 9.43 -1.21
C TYR A 82 -9.44 9.71 -0.70
N PHE A 83 -8.50 8.87 -1.11
CA PHE A 83 -7.08 9.17 -1.12
C PHE A 83 -6.74 9.86 -2.44
N LEU A 84 -6.08 11.01 -2.34
CA LEU A 84 -5.68 11.82 -3.50
C LEU A 84 -4.17 12.00 -3.48
N GLU A 85 -3.52 11.67 -4.58
CA GLU A 85 -2.10 11.93 -4.77
C GLU A 85 -1.83 12.42 -6.20
N THR A 86 -0.64 12.96 -6.42
CA THR A 86 -0.15 13.25 -7.77
C THR A 86 0.88 12.21 -8.16
N VAL A 87 0.72 11.54 -9.30
CA VAL A 87 1.67 10.55 -9.82
C VAL A 87 2.05 10.94 -11.25
N ASN A 88 3.30 11.29 -11.48
CA ASN A 88 3.85 11.79 -12.74
C ASN A 88 2.99 12.93 -13.32
N ASP A 89 2.79 13.96 -12.50
CA ASP A 89 1.97 15.16 -12.78
C ASP A 89 0.49 14.88 -13.14
N ARG A 90 0.00 13.67 -12.89
CA ARG A 90 -1.42 13.30 -13.08
C ARG A 90 -2.08 12.96 -11.74
N PRO A 91 -3.36 13.30 -11.57
CA PRO A 91 -4.07 12.96 -10.34
C PRO A 91 -4.28 11.44 -10.24
N LEU A 92 -4.02 10.89 -9.07
CA LEU A 92 -4.42 9.56 -8.63
C LEU A 92 -5.54 9.73 -7.60
N ARG A 93 -6.75 9.27 -7.94
CA ARG A 93 -7.92 9.28 -7.06
C ARG A 93 -8.32 7.86 -6.71
N ILE A 94 -8.26 7.54 -5.43
CA ILE A 94 -8.58 6.21 -4.91
C ILE A 94 -9.71 6.33 -3.90
N LYS A 95 -10.85 5.72 -4.20
CA LYS A 95 -11.96 5.58 -3.26
C LYS A 95 -11.55 4.72 -2.08
N GLN A 96 -11.97 5.15 -0.90
CA GLN A 96 -11.78 4.45 0.37
C GLN A 96 -13.15 4.18 1.00
N VAL A 97 -13.25 3.03 1.67
CA VAL A 97 -14.39 2.71 2.53
C VAL A 97 -13.87 2.54 3.94
N LEU A 98 -14.13 3.55 4.76
CA LEU A 98 -13.70 3.56 6.16
C LEU A 98 -14.41 2.45 6.94
N GLN A 99 -13.74 1.98 7.99
CA GLN A 99 -14.30 0.99 8.93
C GLN A 99 -14.72 -0.33 8.27
N GLY A 100 -14.02 -0.75 7.20
CA GLY A 100 -14.25 -2.02 6.51
C GLY A 100 -14.33 -3.24 7.42
N GLU A 101 -13.52 -3.25 8.47
CA GLU A 101 -13.49 -4.30 9.50
C GLU A 101 -14.83 -4.48 10.21
N LEU A 102 -15.58 -3.40 10.44
CA LEU A 102 -16.89 -3.47 11.10
C LEU A 102 -17.94 -4.16 10.22
N ASN A 103 -17.73 -4.12 8.90
CA ASN A 103 -18.65 -4.62 7.88
C ASN A 103 -18.20 -5.97 7.27
N GLY A 104 -17.15 -6.60 7.83
CA GLY A 104 -16.66 -7.91 7.37
C GLY A 104 -15.78 -7.87 6.11
N PHE A 105 -15.34 -6.69 5.68
CA PHE A 105 -14.44 -6.52 4.53
C PHE A 105 -12.95 -6.47 4.92
N GLY A 106 -12.65 -6.44 6.21
CA GLY A 106 -11.27 -6.35 6.71
C GLY A 106 -10.64 -4.98 6.50
N THR A 107 -9.31 -4.96 6.43
CA THR A 107 -8.48 -3.73 6.43
C THR A 107 -8.11 -3.21 5.04
N GLY A 108 -8.47 -3.94 3.98
CA GLY A 108 -8.07 -3.64 2.60
C GLY A 108 -8.82 -2.47 1.94
N LEU A 109 -9.70 -1.77 2.66
CA LEU A 109 -10.58 -0.76 2.07
C LEU A 109 -10.06 0.70 2.18
N THR A 110 -8.84 0.88 2.70
CA THR A 110 -8.16 2.18 2.81
C THR A 110 -6.73 2.10 2.29
N VAL A 111 -6.16 3.23 1.85
CA VAL A 111 -4.76 3.32 1.46
C VAL A 111 -3.89 3.42 2.71
N TRP A 112 -3.01 2.44 2.91
CA TRP A 112 -2.11 2.39 4.05
C TRP A 112 -0.84 3.23 3.82
N PRO A 113 -0.20 3.76 4.88
CA PRO A 113 1.04 4.55 4.74
C PRO A 113 2.14 3.86 3.93
N ALA A 114 2.35 2.55 4.12
CA ALA A 114 3.37 1.83 3.37
C ALA A 114 3.05 1.76 1.86
N ALA A 115 1.77 1.69 1.49
CA ALA A 115 1.35 1.77 0.08
C ALA A 115 1.70 3.13 -0.55
N CYS A 116 1.55 4.23 0.21
CA CYS A 116 1.97 5.56 -0.23
C CYS A 116 3.50 5.65 -0.43
N VAL A 117 4.29 5.06 0.48
CA VAL A 117 5.75 4.98 0.30
C VAL A 117 6.11 4.16 -0.93
N LEU A 118 5.47 3.01 -1.15
CA LEU A 118 5.75 2.14 -2.29
C LEU A 118 5.39 2.79 -3.63
N LEU A 119 4.21 3.40 -3.75
CA LEU A 119 3.80 4.06 -5.01
C LEU A 119 4.73 5.23 -5.34
N LYS A 120 5.21 5.97 -4.33
CA LYS A 120 6.14 7.09 -4.51
C LYS A 120 7.56 6.62 -4.79
N HIS A 121 7.96 5.47 -4.24
CA HIS A 121 9.19 4.81 -4.64
C HIS A 121 9.16 4.38 -6.12
N LEU A 122 8.05 3.82 -6.59
CA LEU A 122 7.87 3.49 -8.02
C LEU A 122 7.96 4.74 -8.91
N GLU A 123 7.30 5.84 -8.52
CA GLU A 123 7.36 7.11 -9.24
C GLU A 123 8.79 7.63 -9.34
N TYR A 124 9.50 7.68 -8.22
CA TYR A 124 10.88 8.17 -8.17
C TYR A 124 11.83 7.31 -9.00
N ARG A 125 11.70 5.99 -8.93
CA ARG A 125 12.51 5.05 -9.73
C ARG A 125 12.21 5.16 -11.22
N ALA A 126 10.92 5.27 -11.59
CA ALA A 126 10.50 5.43 -12.98
C ALA A 126 11.01 6.76 -13.58
N ALA A 127 11.01 7.85 -12.81
CA ALA A 127 11.53 9.13 -13.27
C ALA A 127 13.05 9.13 -13.49
N ASN A 128 13.81 8.46 -12.62
CA ASN A 128 15.28 8.46 -12.68
C ASN A 128 15.84 7.41 -13.65
N ASN A 129 15.31 6.18 -13.63
CA ASN A 129 15.75 5.10 -14.51
C ASN A 129 14.65 4.03 -14.66
N PRO A 130 13.75 4.16 -15.65
CA PRO A 130 12.68 3.18 -15.87
C PRO A 130 13.19 1.75 -16.07
N ARG A 131 14.36 1.59 -16.71
CA ARG A 131 14.98 0.28 -16.97
C ARG A 131 15.59 -0.37 -15.73
N ALA A 132 15.78 0.39 -14.64
CA ALA A 132 16.27 -0.15 -13.37
C ALA A 132 15.20 -0.96 -12.63
N LEU A 133 13.90 -0.73 -12.92
CA LEU A 133 12.82 -1.54 -12.34
C LEU A 133 12.54 -2.76 -13.20
N LEU A 134 12.45 -2.59 -14.53
CA LEU A 134 11.97 -3.63 -15.44
C LEU A 134 12.81 -3.65 -16.72
N GLY A 135 13.29 -4.84 -17.08
CA GLY A 135 14.04 -5.07 -18.33
C GLY A 135 13.15 -5.33 -19.55
N SER A 136 11.85 -5.62 -19.32
CA SER A 136 10.87 -5.90 -20.36
C SER A 136 10.28 -4.61 -20.94
N ASN A 137 10.02 -4.60 -22.25
CA ASN A 137 9.33 -3.48 -22.92
C ASN A 137 7.81 -3.46 -22.67
N ASN A 138 7.25 -4.57 -22.18
CA ASN A 138 5.82 -4.74 -21.96
C ASN A 138 5.58 -5.60 -20.70
N PRO A 139 6.01 -5.12 -19.53
CA PRO A 139 6.07 -5.96 -18.34
C PRO A 139 4.68 -6.35 -17.83
N LEU A 140 4.60 -7.54 -17.22
CA LEU A 140 3.48 -7.98 -16.39
C LEU A 140 3.77 -7.59 -14.94
N VAL A 141 2.91 -6.75 -14.37
CA VAL A 141 2.94 -6.36 -12.96
C VAL A 141 1.80 -7.05 -12.23
N LEU A 142 2.08 -7.66 -11.09
CA LEU A 142 1.09 -8.24 -10.20
C LEU A 142 1.19 -7.57 -8.83
N GLU A 143 0.08 -7.09 -8.29
CA GLU A 143 -0.01 -6.65 -6.90
C GLU A 143 -0.74 -7.71 -6.08
N LEU A 144 -0.10 -8.18 -5.01
CA LEU A 144 -0.69 -9.11 -4.04
C LEU A 144 -1.15 -8.32 -2.82
N GLY A 145 -2.39 -8.52 -2.39
CA GLY A 145 -2.96 -7.79 -1.25
C GLY A 145 -3.17 -6.32 -1.59
N SER A 146 -3.77 -6.07 -2.76
CA SER A 146 -3.85 -4.74 -3.34
C SER A 146 -4.76 -3.78 -2.54
N GLY A 147 -5.66 -4.32 -1.72
CA GLY A 147 -6.63 -3.53 -0.98
C GLY A 147 -7.49 -2.66 -1.89
N THR A 148 -7.21 -1.37 -1.90
CA THR A 148 -7.87 -0.39 -2.78
C THR A 148 -7.36 -0.41 -4.22
N GLY A 149 -6.20 -1.03 -4.49
CA GLY A 149 -5.51 -1.03 -5.77
C GLY A 149 -4.56 0.14 -6.00
N ALA A 150 -4.30 0.96 -4.99
CA ALA A 150 -3.55 2.22 -5.15
C ALA A 150 -2.16 2.04 -5.78
N VAL A 151 -1.37 1.05 -5.34
CA VAL A 151 0.01 0.89 -5.84
C VAL A 151 0.01 0.30 -7.24
N GLY A 152 -0.82 -0.70 -7.53
CA GLY A 152 -0.93 -1.29 -8.85
C GLY A 152 -1.50 -0.30 -9.88
N ILE A 153 -2.47 0.53 -9.51
CA ILE A 153 -2.93 1.63 -10.38
C ILE A 153 -1.79 2.62 -10.65
N ALA A 154 -1.03 3.00 -9.62
CA ALA A 154 0.17 3.84 -9.83
C ALA A 154 1.19 3.15 -10.76
N ALA A 155 1.41 1.85 -10.62
CA ALA A 155 2.26 1.08 -11.53
C ALA A 155 1.73 1.11 -12.98
N ALA A 156 0.41 1.03 -13.18
CA ALA A 156 -0.23 1.17 -14.49
C ALA A 156 -0.06 2.58 -15.09
N MET A 157 -0.01 3.61 -14.24
CA MET A 157 0.30 4.99 -14.66
C MET A 157 1.75 5.16 -15.09
N LEU A 158 2.70 4.47 -14.43
CA LEU A 158 4.14 4.74 -14.50
C LEU A 158 4.93 3.80 -15.42
N LEU A 159 4.65 2.49 -15.40
CA LEU A 159 5.65 1.48 -15.79
C LEU A 159 5.59 1.00 -17.25
N ARG A 160 4.85 1.70 -18.14
CA ARG A 160 4.61 1.24 -19.53
C ARG A 160 4.24 -0.25 -19.61
N ALA A 161 3.52 -0.73 -18.60
CA ALA A 161 3.19 -2.13 -18.44
C ALA A 161 2.27 -2.60 -19.57
N GLY A 162 2.43 -3.84 -20.02
CA GLY A 162 1.43 -4.44 -20.90
C GLY A 162 0.17 -4.81 -20.13
N ARG A 163 0.39 -5.28 -18.90
CA ARG A 163 -0.66 -5.76 -18.03
C ARG A 163 -0.31 -5.50 -16.57
N VAL A 164 -1.28 -4.99 -15.83
CA VAL A 164 -1.25 -4.92 -14.37
C VAL A 164 -2.41 -5.75 -13.84
N VAL A 165 -2.13 -6.63 -12.88
CA VAL A 165 -3.15 -7.43 -12.20
C VAL A 165 -3.21 -6.97 -10.74
N LEU A 166 -4.36 -6.46 -10.33
CA LEU A 166 -4.68 -6.18 -8.94
C LEU A 166 -5.28 -7.45 -8.34
N SER A 167 -4.72 -7.95 -7.24
CA SER A 167 -5.26 -9.12 -6.56
C SER A 167 -5.38 -8.98 -5.04
N ASP A 168 -6.49 -9.51 -4.52
CA ASP A 168 -6.84 -9.56 -3.10
C ASP A 168 -7.96 -10.60 -2.87
N MET A 169 -8.53 -10.66 -1.67
CA MET A 169 -9.72 -11.46 -1.38
C MET A 169 -10.92 -11.04 -2.24
N ASP A 170 -11.77 -12.02 -2.59
CA ASP A 170 -12.92 -11.78 -3.48
C ASP A 170 -13.94 -10.77 -2.89
N ASN A 171 -14.07 -10.73 -1.57
CA ASN A 171 -14.99 -9.82 -0.87
C ASN A 171 -14.65 -8.33 -1.04
N ILE A 172 -13.42 -7.97 -1.43
CA ILE A 172 -13.03 -6.59 -1.72
C ILE A 172 -12.77 -6.33 -3.20
N ARG A 173 -13.03 -7.30 -4.10
CA ARG A 173 -12.82 -7.13 -5.55
C ARG A 173 -13.53 -5.90 -6.12
N PHE A 174 -14.70 -5.58 -5.58
CA PHE A 174 -15.51 -4.44 -6.03
C PHE A 174 -14.78 -3.10 -5.93
N ILE A 175 -14.00 -2.85 -4.85
CA ILE A 175 -13.33 -1.55 -4.66
C ILE A 175 -12.12 -1.43 -5.58
N MET A 176 -11.39 -2.52 -5.78
CA MET A 176 -10.28 -2.58 -6.73
C MET A 176 -10.78 -2.29 -8.16
N GLN A 177 -11.89 -2.91 -8.55
CA GLN A 177 -12.51 -2.70 -9.87
C GLN A 177 -12.98 -1.25 -10.03
N GLU A 178 -13.71 -0.71 -9.06
CA GLU A 178 -14.20 0.68 -9.11
C GLU A 178 -13.04 1.68 -9.24
N ASN A 179 -11.95 1.50 -8.48
CA ASN A 179 -10.78 2.38 -8.55
C ASN A 179 -10.01 2.25 -9.87
N ALA A 180 -9.88 1.04 -10.41
CA ALA A 180 -9.27 0.84 -11.72
C ALA A 180 -10.09 1.48 -12.85
N ASP A 181 -11.42 1.37 -12.78
CA ASP A 181 -12.33 1.99 -13.74
C ASP A 181 -12.28 3.52 -13.66
N VAL A 182 -12.29 4.08 -12.44
CA VAL A 182 -12.13 5.52 -12.21
C VAL A 182 -10.81 6.03 -12.79
N ALA A 183 -9.69 5.36 -12.50
CA ALA A 183 -8.39 5.77 -13.02
C ALA A 183 -8.31 5.70 -14.56
N ARG A 184 -9.06 4.79 -15.18
CA ARG A 184 -9.16 4.72 -16.65
C ARG A 184 -10.06 5.81 -17.23
N LEU A 185 -11.21 6.08 -16.60
CA LEU A 185 -12.13 7.15 -16.99
C LEU A 185 -11.49 8.53 -16.87
N ASP A 186 -10.69 8.76 -15.82
CA ASP A 186 -9.97 10.01 -15.59
C ASP A 186 -8.76 10.16 -16.53
N GLY A 187 -8.44 9.16 -17.36
CA GLY A 187 -7.26 9.17 -18.24
C GLY A 187 -5.92 9.08 -17.50
N ALA A 188 -5.93 8.66 -16.23
CA ALA A 188 -4.72 8.49 -15.43
C ALA A 188 -3.90 7.30 -15.94
N ILE A 189 -4.56 6.22 -16.37
CA ILE A 189 -3.92 5.03 -16.94
C ILE A 189 -3.79 5.18 -18.46
N ASN A 190 -2.62 4.82 -19.01
CA ASN A 190 -2.41 4.85 -20.45
C ASN A 190 -3.25 3.78 -21.16
N ASN A 191 -3.86 4.11 -22.31
CA ASN A 191 -4.78 3.22 -23.05
C ASN A 191 -4.19 1.85 -23.46
N HIS A 192 -2.86 1.72 -23.55
CA HIS A 192 -2.20 0.46 -23.91
C HIS A 192 -2.08 -0.51 -22.73
N VAL A 193 -2.22 -0.01 -21.49
CA VAL A 193 -2.03 -0.81 -20.28
C VAL A 193 -3.34 -1.53 -19.97
N LYS A 194 -3.31 -2.85 -19.98
CA LYS A 194 -4.44 -3.66 -19.52
C LYS A 194 -4.42 -3.75 -18.00
N VAL A 195 -5.50 -3.36 -17.31
CA VAL A 195 -5.65 -3.57 -15.87
C VAL A 195 -6.72 -4.62 -15.63
N ASP A 196 -6.33 -5.73 -15.00
CA ASP A 196 -7.24 -6.82 -14.59
C ASP A 196 -7.37 -6.85 -13.07
N VAL A 197 -8.55 -7.25 -12.58
CA VAL A 197 -8.83 -7.39 -11.14
C VAL A 197 -9.23 -8.82 -10.85
N GLU A 198 -8.42 -9.50 -10.04
CA GLU A 198 -8.56 -10.93 -9.78
C GLU A 198 -8.64 -11.22 -8.27
N ALA A 199 -9.48 -12.18 -7.87
CA ALA A 199 -9.42 -12.67 -6.51
C ALA A 199 -8.29 -13.67 -6.38
N TYR A 200 -7.54 -13.56 -5.30
CA TYR A 200 -6.52 -14.53 -4.96
C TYR A 200 -6.35 -14.62 -3.43
N GLU A 201 -6.85 -15.72 -2.87
CA GLU A 201 -6.61 -16.08 -1.47
C GLU A 201 -5.28 -16.80 -1.35
N TRP A 202 -4.32 -16.20 -0.63
CA TRP A 202 -3.01 -16.82 -0.43
C TRP A 202 -3.13 -18.17 0.28
N GLY A 203 -2.31 -19.14 -0.13
CA GLY A 203 -2.43 -20.53 0.31
C GLY A 203 -3.44 -21.35 -0.50
N GLN A 204 -4.24 -20.72 -1.36
CA GLN A 204 -5.00 -21.41 -2.41
C GLN A 204 -4.23 -21.43 -3.73
N PRO A 205 -4.52 -22.36 -4.65
CA PRO A 205 -3.96 -22.35 -6.00
C PRO A 205 -4.34 -21.05 -6.73
N PRO A 206 -3.38 -20.34 -7.37
CA PRO A 206 -3.70 -19.16 -8.16
C PRO A 206 -4.57 -19.52 -9.36
N SER A 207 -5.47 -18.62 -9.75
CA SER A 207 -6.27 -18.79 -10.95
C SER A 207 -5.40 -18.76 -12.20
N ALA A 208 -5.86 -19.42 -13.27
CA ALA A 208 -5.22 -19.32 -14.57
C ALA A 208 -5.22 -17.87 -15.12
N SER A 209 -6.11 -16.99 -14.65
CA SER A 209 -6.11 -15.58 -15.06
C SER A 209 -4.98 -14.77 -14.42
N LEU A 210 -4.52 -15.16 -13.21
CA LEU A 210 -3.44 -14.48 -12.49
C LEU A 210 -2.09 -14.61 -13.23
N VAL A 211 -1.79 -15.82 -13.74
CA VAL A 211 -0.54 -16.18 -14.44
C VAL A 211 -0.85 -17.02 -15.68
N SER A 212 -1.54 -16.40 -16.66
CA SER A 212 -2.10 -17.12 -17.81
C SER A 212 -1.08 -17.67 -18.80
N GLN A 213 -0.09 -16.85 -19.19
CA GLN A 213 0.86 -17.18 -20.26
C GLN A 213 2.31 -16.83 -19.92
N SER A 214 2.53 -16.03 -18.88
CA SER A 214 3.84 -15.60 -18.40
C SER A 214 3.79 -15.32 -16.90
N TYR A 215 4.95 -15.39 -16.26
CA TYR A 215 5.11 -14.98 -14.87
C TYR A 215 5.40 -13.49 -14.78
N PRO A 216 4.95 -12.79 -13.71
CA PRO A 216 5.16 -11.37 -13.55
C PRO A 216 6.64 -10.99 -13.62
N ASP A 217 6.92 -9.87 -14.29
CA ASP A 217 8.22 -9.20 -14.23
C ASP A 217 8.38 -8.46 -12.91
N LEU A 218 7.27 -7.98 -12.34
CA LEU A 218 7.22 -7.29 -11.05
C LEU A 218 6.07 -7.81 -10.20
N ILE A 219 6.37 -8.16 -8.95
CA ILE A 219 5.36 -8.37 -7.91
C ILE A 219 5.46 -7.24 -6.89
N LEU A 220 4.33 -6.61 -6.58
CA LEU A 220 4.18 -5.55 -5.60
C LEU A 220 3.41 -6.08 -4.39
N VAL A 221 3.85 -5.70 -3.20
CA VAL A 221 3.19 -6.04 -1.93
C VAL A 221 3.26 -4.82 -1.01
N SER A 222 2.12 -4.28 -0.61
CA SER A 222 2.10 -3.12 0.30
C SER A 222 1.38 -3.42 1.60
N ASP A 223 2.13 -3.42 2.70
CA ASP A 223 1.62 -3.61 4.06
C ASP A 223 0.89 -4.94 4.28
N CYS A 224 1.45 -6.02 3.73
CA CYS A 224 0.88 -7.37 3.79
C CYS A 224 1.59 -8.30 4.79
N ILE A 225 2.32 -7.78 5.78
CA ILE A 225 2.98 -8.59 6.82
C ILE A 225 2.44 -8.15 8.19
N LEU A 226 1.19 -8.53 8.47
CA LEU A 226 0.49 -8.28 9.74
C LEU A 226 0.01 -9.60 10.37
N PRO A 227 0.84 -10.25 11.21
CA PRO A 227 0.55 -11.55 11.84
C PRO A 227 -0.71 -11.59 12.72
N ARG A 228 -1.19 -10.43 13.19
CA ARG A 228 -2.45 -10.32 13.92
C ARG A 228 -3.67 -10.56 13.03
N LEU A 229 -3.53 -10.37 11.73
CA LEU A 229 -4.63 -10.46 10.75
C LEU A 229 -4.53 -11.75 9.92
N TYR A 230 -3.32 -12.12 9.51
CA TYR A 230 -3.10 -13.29 8.66
C TYR A 230 -1.70 -13.90 8.89
N PRO A 231 -1.53 -15.22 8.70
CA PRO A 231 -0.23 -15.87 8.77
C PRO A 231 0.71 -15.37 7.66
N ILE A 232 2.01 -15.41 7.93
CA ILE A 232 3.05 -14.94 6.98
C ILE A 232 3.28 -15.98 5.88
N GLU A 233 3.19 -17.26 6.23
CA GLU A 233 3.54 -18.40 5.39
C GLU A 233 2.78 -18.43 4.05
N PRO A 234 1.46 -18.18 3.98
CA PRO A 234 0.75 -18.15 2.70
C PRO A 234 1.22 -17.08 1.74
N LEU A 235 1.63 -15.89 2.23
CA LEU A 235 2.22 -14.85 1.38
C LEU A 235 3.56 -15.33 0.80
N VAL A 236 4.40 -15.94 1.63
CA VAL A 236 5.69 -16.50 1.17
C VAL A 236 5.46 -17.59 0.11
N GLU A 237 4.48 -18.47 0.30
CA GLU A 237 4.10 -19.50 -0.68
C GLU A 237 3.60 -18.87 -1.98
N ALA A 238 2.75 -17.85 -1.92
CA ALA A 238 2.28 -17.11 -3.09
C ALA A 238 3.45 -16.50 -3.88
N LEU A 239 4.37 -15.80 -3.20
CA LEU A 239 5.56 -15.21 -3.83
C LEU A 239 6.43 -16.29 -4.48
N THR A 240 6.56 -17.46 -3.85
CA THR A 240 7.33 -18.59 -4.39
C THR A 240 6.69 -19.18 -5.65
N LEU A 241 5.38 -19.39 -5.63
CA LEU A 241 4.64 -19.97 -6.75
C LEU A 241 4.64 -19.05 -7.98
N LEU A 242 4.50 -17.74 -7.73
CA LEU A 242 4.24 -16.73 -8.75
C LEU A 242 5.49 -16.03 -9.29
N SER A 243 6.68 -16.28 -8.73
CA SER A 243 7.91 -15.65 -9.20
C SER A 243 8.83 -16.61 -9.95
N ARG A 244 9.64 -16.06 -10.86
CA ARG A 244 10.66 -16.76 -11.65
C ARG A 244 11.97 -15.97 -11.61
N PRO A 245 13.11 -16.51 -12.08
CA PRO A 245 14.38 -15.82 -11.98
C PRO A 245 14.41 -14.39 -12.56
N HIS A 246 13.52 -14.06 -13.50
CA HIS A 246 13.38 -12.70 -14.05
C HIS A 246 12.49 -11.77 -13.21
N THR A 247 11.68 -12.32 -12.30
CA THR A 247 10.74 -11.56 -11.48
C THR A 247 11.48 -10.73 -10.44
N ARG A 248 11.15 -9.46 -10.34
CA ARG A 248 11.49 -8.59 -9.23
C ARG A 248 10.33 -8.52 -8.26
N ILE A 249 10.59 -8.51 -6.96
CA ILE A 249 9.54 -8.35 -5.94
C ILE A 249 9.88 -7.11 -5.13
N LEU A 250 8.91 -6.20 -4.97
CA LEU A 250 9.01 -5.03 -4.10
C LEU A 250 7.97 -5.11 -3.00
N ILE A 251 8.42 -4.98 -1.75
CA ILE A 251 7.56 -5.03 -0.57
C ILE A 251 7.76 -3.75 0.24
N SER A 252 6.70 -3.02 0.55
CA SER A 252 6.75 -2.00 1.59
C SER A 252 6.17 -2.55 2.90
N TYR A 253 6.89 -2.34 4.00
CA TYR A 253 6.57 -2.89 5.31
C TYR A 253 6.60 -1.77 6.36
N GLU A 254 5.49 -1.57 7.07
CA GLU A 254 5.45 -0.70 8.26
C GLU A 254 5.73 -1.52 9.53
N HIS A 255 6.75 -1.10 10.27
CA HIS A 255 7.10 -1.64 11.57
C HIS A 255 5.97 -1.43 12.57
N ARG A 256 5.53 -2.55 13.15
CA ARG A 256 4.55 -2.55 14.24
C ARG A 256 5.10 -3.31 15.41
N HIS A 257 4.80 -2.83 16.61
CA HIS A 257 5.27 -3.48 17.82
C HIS A 257 4.48 -4.76 18.11
N TYR A 258 5.19 -5.88 18.21
CA TYR A 258 4.67 -7.16 18.66
C TYR A 258 5.57 -7.68 19.79
N GLN A 259 5.00 -7.87 20.97
CA GLN A 259 5.75 -8.16 22.20
C GLN A 259 6.57 -9.47 22.14
N HIS A 260 6.08 -10.47 21.39
CA HIS A 260 6.64 -11.82 21.38
C HIS A 260 6.88 -12.37 19.97
N PHE A 261 6.86 -11.50 18.96
CA PHE A 261 6.98 -11.92 17.57
C PHE A 261 7.67 -10.85 16.75
N GLN A 262 8.57 -11.24 15.85
CA GLN A 262 9.29 -10.32 14.98
C GLN A 262 8.88 -10.59 13.52
N PRO A 263 7.86 -9.89 12.98
CA PRO A 263 7.30 -10.22 11.68
C PRO A 263 8.31 -10.10 10.53
N LYS A 264 9.13 -9.03 10.53
CA LYS A 264 10.23 -8.86 9.56
C LYS A 264 11.16 -10.07 9.58
N GLN A 265 11.70 -10.40 10.75
CA GLN A 265 12.64 -11.52 10.89
C GLN A 265 12.02 -12.83 10.41
N ARG A 266 10.79 -13.14 10.82
CA ARG A 266 10.11 -14.37 10.41
C ARG A 266 9.89 -14.43 8.89
N PHE A 267 9.47 -13.33 8.27
CA PHE A 267 9.30 -13.26 6.82
C PHE A 267 10.64 -13.48 6.09
N TRP A 268 11.70 -12.83 6.55
CA TRP A 268 13.04 -12.95 5.96
C TRP A 268 13.57 -14.39 6.06
N GLU A 269 13.51 -15.01 7.24
CA GLU A 269 13.90 -16.42 7.44
C GLU A 269 13.16 -17.37 6.50
N LEU A 270 11.86 -17.16 6.29
CA LEU A 270 11.04 -17.98 5.39
C LEU A 270 11.40 -17.81 3.90
N MET A 271 11.77 -16.61 3.49
CA MET A 271 12.19 -16.31 2.11
C MET A 271 13.61 -16.84 1.85
N GLU A 272 14.54 -16.65 2.79
CA GLU A 272 15.92 -17.15 2.72
C GLU A 272 15.95 -18.69 2.71
N ALA A 273 15.08 -19.35 3.48
CA ALA A 273 14.92 -20.80 3.45
C ALA A 273 14.49 -21.33 2.06
N ARG A 274 13.97 -20.47 1.20
CA ARG A 274 13.60 -20.74 -0.20
C ARG A 274 14.59 -20.14 -1.20
N THR A 275 15.79 -19.79 -0.73
CA THR A 275 16.93 -19.26 -1.50
C THR A 275 16.66 -17.94 -2.24
N PHE A 276 15.67 -17.17 -1.79
CA PHE A 276 15.50 -15.79 -2.27
C PHE A 276 16.61 -14.89 -1.70
N SER A 277 17.04 -13.91 -2.50
CA SER A 277 17.91 -12.83 -2.02
C SER A 277 17.06 -11.62 -1.65
N LEU A 278 17.27 -11.11 -0.43
CA LEU A 278 16.55 -9.96 0.12
C LEU A 278 17.51 -8.78 0.28
N ARG A 279 17.04 -7.59 -0.07
CA ARG A 279 17.75 -6.33 0.10
C ARG A 279 16.80 -5.30 0.66
N GLU A 280 17.15 -4.72 1.80
CA GLU A 280 16.50 -3.47 2.24
C GLU A 280 17.01 -2.32 1.37
N ILE A 281 16.09 -1.56 0.79
CA ILE A 281 16.43 -0.42 -0.05
C ILE A 281 16.93 0.73 0.84
N ASP A 282 18.03 1.35 0.45
CA ASP A 282 18.58 2.48 1.20
C ASP A 282 17.66 3.70 1.07
N SER A 283 17.50 4.46 2.15
CA SER A 283 16.67 5.68 2.18
C SER A 283 17.03 6.71 1.10
N THR A 284 18.27 6.73 0.62
CA THR A 284 18.71 7.60 -0.49
C THR A 284 18.11 7.21 -1.85
N GLU A 285 17.61 5.98 -1.99
CA GLU A 285 16.87 5.51 -3.17
C GLU A 285 15.36 5.78 -3.07
N TYR A 286 14.87 6.37 -1.97
CA TYR A 286 13.45 6.66 -1.78
C TYR A 286 13.10 8.00 -2.43
N HIS A 287 11.79 8.23 -2.62
CA HIS A 287 11.32 9.58 -2.92
C HIS A 287 11.64 10.50 -1.72
N PRO A 288 12.28 11.67 -1.93
CA PRO A 288 12.83 12.50 -0.85
C PRO A 288 11.80 12.99 0.18
N HIS A 289 10.52 13.10 -0.21
CA HIS A 289 9.43 13.55 0.68
C HIS A 289 8.56 12.42 1.26
N PHE A 290 8.60 11.20 0.70
CA PHE A 290 7.72 10.10 1.09
C PHE A 290 8.54 8.99 1.75
N VAL A 291 9.14 9.35 2.89
CA VAL A 291 9.95 8.48 3.75
C VAL A 291 9.38 8.52 5.17
N ALA A 292 9.45 7.39 5.87
CA ALA A 292 9.16 7.31 7.29
C ALA A 292 10.15 6.33 7.94
N SER A 293 10.61 6.62 9.16
CA SER A 293 11.61 5.80 9.85
C SER A 293 11.11 4.42 10.25
N ASP A 294 9.78 4.24 10.28
CA ASP A 294 9.08 3.00 10.58
C ASP A 294 8.58 2.28 9.33
N ILE A 295 8.87 2.76 8.11
CA ILE A 295 8.46 2.10 6.87
C ILE A 295 9.69 1.80 6.03
N GLU A 296 9.88 0.52 5.73
CA GLU A 296 10.94 0.02 4.86
C GLU A 296 10.36 -0.42 3.51
N VAL A 297 11.17 -0.34 2.46
CA VAL A 297 10.95 -0.96 1.17
C VAL A 297 12.04 -2.00 0.94
N TRP A 298 11.64 -3.21 0.57
CA TRP A 298 12.53 -4.32 0.29
C TRP A 298 12.46 -4.69 -1.18
N GLU A 299 13.62 -5.04 -1.71
CA GLU A 299 13.78 -5.61 -3.02
C GLU A 299 14.18 -7.07 -2.87
N ILE A 300 13.36 -7.97 -3.41
CA ILE A 300 13.55 -9.41 -3.27
C ILE A 300 13.68 -10.03 -4.67
N THR A 301 14.62 -10.95 -4.83
CA THR A 301 14.87 -11.68 -6.08
C THR A 301 14.79 -13.18 -5.88
N PRO A 302 14.08 -13.92 -6.77
CA PRO A 302 14.04 -15.37 -6.75
C PRO A 302 15.41 -15.99 -7.05
N PRO A 303 15.66 -17.23 -6.61
CA PRO A 303 16.89 -17.94 -6.93
C PRO A 303 17.07 -18.09 -8.45
N THR A 304 18.31 -17.96 -8.91
CA THR A 304 18.67 -18.31 -10.30
C THR A 304 18.57 -19.82 -10.50
N GLN A 305 18.10 -20.27 -11.67
CA GLN A 305 18.00 -21.70 -11.99
C GLN A 305 19.33 -22.43 -11.72
N GLY A 306 19.30 -23.46 -10.87
CA GLY A 306 20.46 -24.24 -10.44
C GLY A 306 20.69 -24.34 -8.92
N GLN A 307 19.86 -23.69 -8.10
CA GLN A 307 19.96 -23.70 -6.62
C GLN A 307 18.79 -24.42 -5.91
N LEU A 308 18.11 -25.33 -6.60
CA LEU A 308 17.08 -26.22 -6.04
C LEU A 308 17.53 -27.68 -6.11
#